data_AF-A0A851SDJ7-F1
#
_entry.id   AF-A0A851SDJ7-F1
#
_cell.length_a   1.000
_cell.length_b   1.000
_cell.length_c   1.000
_cell.angle_alpha   90.00
_cell.angle_beta   90.00
_cell.angle_gamma   90.00
#
_symmetry.space_group_name_H-M   'P 1'
#
loop_
_entity.id
_entity.type
_entity.pdbx_description
1 polymer ?
#
loop_
_entity_poly.entity_id
_entity_poly.type
_entity_poly.pdbx_seq_one_letter_code
_entity_poly.pdbx_strand_id
1 'polypeptide(L)'
;ELELVEDVWRGEAQDLLTQIAQLQEENKQLMTNLSHKDINFTEEEFQKHEGKFATSNSRERQVMKKLKEVVDKQRDEIRAKDRELGLKNEDVEALQQQQNRLMKINHDLRHRITVVEAQGKALIEQKVELEAYLQTKEQEMGNLRAELGKLREKLQGEDSQASQNGEEEKAEPNNEDCLSEAEKMAMDLKDPNRPRFTLQELRDVLHERNELKSRVFLLQEELLYYKSEEMEEETRSPQPTPIIQPKPSTQPESGIKRLFSFFSRDKKRMQASQKNVHFQETFGEWSHSNRDDSYMEQAQEALQHL
;
A
#
# COMPACT_ATOMS: atom_id res chain seq x y z
N GLU A 1 -68.16 -2.99 -104.80
CA GLU A 1 -67.74 -3.78 -103.61
C GLU A 1 -66.38 -4.44 -103.81
N LEU A 2 -66.14 -5.20 -104.89
CA LEU A 2 -64.83 -5.79 -105.21
C LEU A 2 -63.69 -4.76 -105.39
N GLU A 3 -63.95 -3.66 -106.08
CA GLU A 3 -62.96 -2.59 -106.32
C GLU A 3 -62.49 -1.91 -105.02
N LEU A 4 -63.41 -1.74 -104.06
CA LEU A 4 -63.08 -1.16 -102.75
C LEU A 4 -62.21 -2.11 -101.91
N VAL A 5 -62.43 -3.42 -102.01
CA VAL A 5 -61.60 -4.41 -101.33
C VAL A 5 -60.20 -4.47 -101.96
N GLU A 6 -60.10 -4.36 -103.29
CA GLU A 6 -58.82 -4.32 -103.99
C GLU A 6 -58.00 -3.08 -103.62
N ASP A 7 -58.64 -1.91 -103.49
CA ASP A 7 -57.99 -0.67 -103.06
C ASP A 7 -57.50 -0.74 -101.60
N VAL A 8 -58.30 -1.32 -100.70
CA VAL A 8 -57.87 -1.55 -99.31
C VAL A 8 -56.68 -2.50 -99.25
N TRP A 9 -56.71 -3.61 -99.99
CA TRP A 9 -55.58 -4.55 -100.06
C TRP A 9 -54.33 -3.93 -100.69
N ARG A 10 -54.46 -3.08 -101.70
CA ARG A 10 -53.34 -2.32 -102.26
C ARG A 10 -52.75 -1.35 -101.24
N GLY A 11 -53.60 -0.67 -100.46
CA GLY A 11 -53.18 0.19 -99.36
C GLY A 11 -52.41 -0.58 -98.30
N GLU A 12 -52.98 -1.67 -97.80
CA GLU A 12 -52.34 -2.53 -96.79
C GLU A 12 -51.02 -3.14 -97.27
N ALA A 13 -50.94 -3.57 -98.53
CA ALA A 13 -49.71 -4.07 -99.12
C ALA A 13 -48.62 -2.98 -99.23
N GLN A 14 -49.01 -1.75 -99.59
CA GLN A 14 -48.10 -0.61 -99.67
C GLN A 14 -47.58 -0.20 -98.29
N ASP A 15 -48.44 -0.22 -97.27
CA ASP A 15 -48.06 0.09 -95.89
C ASP A 15 -47.10 -0.95 -95.33
N LEU A 16 -47.36 -2.24 -95.58
CA LEU A 16 -46.45 -3.32 -95.19
C LEU A 16 -45.09 -3.21 -95.90
N LEU A 17 -45.06 -2.87 -97.20
CA LEU A 17 -43.81 -2.63 -97.92
C LEU A 17 -43.02 -1.45 -97.33
N THR A 18 -43.72 -0.38 -96.93
CA THR A 18 -43.09 0.79 -96.31
C THR A 18 -42.51 0.45 -94.94
N GLN A 19 -43.22 -0.34 -94.15
CA GLN A 19 -42.75 -0.80 -92.85
C GLN A 19 -41.54 -1.74 -92.97
N ILE A 20 -41.54 -2.64 -93.96
CA ILE A 20 -40.38 -3.50 -94.25
C ILE A 20 -39.16 -2.65 -94.63
N ALA A 21 -39.34 -1.62 -95.47
CA ALA A 21 -38.25 -0.73 -95.87
C ALA A 21 -37.67 0.05 -94.67
N GLN A 22 -38.52 0.56 -93.76
CA GLN A 22 -38.06 1.22 -92.54
C GLN A 22 -37.29 0.26 -91.62
N LEU A 23 -37.81 -0.94 -91.37
CA LEU A 23 -37.13 -1.94 -90.54
C LEU A 23 -35.81 -2.40 -91.15
N GLN A 24 -35.70 -2.44 -92.48
CA GLN A 24 -34.44 -2.74 -93.16
C GLN A 24 -33.41 -1.62 -92.97
N GLU A 25 -33.82 -0.36 -93.05
CA GLU A 25 -32.94 0.79 -92.80
C GLU A 25 -32.53 0.87 -91.33
N GLU A 26 -33.44 0.64 -90.39
CA GLU A 26 -33.13 0.57 -88.95
C GLU A 26 -32.15 -0.57 -88.63
N ASN A 27 -32.35 -1.77 -89.19
CA ASN A 27 -31.40 -2.87 -89.03
C ASN A 27 -30.03 -2.53 -89.60
N LYS A 28 -29.98 -1.87 -90.76
CA LYS A 28 -28.72 -1.42 -91.37
C LYS A 28 -28.01 -0.41 -90.46
N GLN A 29 -28.74 0.53 -89.86
CA GLN A 29 -28.19 1.50 -88.91
C GLN A 29 -27.75 0.85 -87.59
N LEU A 30 -28.45 -0.17 -87.10
CA LEU A 30 -28.03 -0.92 -85.92
C LEU A 30 -26.76 -1.72 -86.20
N MET A 31 -26.66 -2.35 -87.37
CA MET A 31 -25.46 -3.08 -87.80
C MET A 31 -24.25 -2.17 -87.94
N THR A 32 -24.40 -0.97 -88.50
CA THR A 32 -23.30 0.00 -88.57
C THR A 32 -22.90 0.50 -87.18
N ASN A 33 -23.85 0.78 -86.30
CA ASN A 33 -23.57 1.22 -84.92
C ASN A 33 -22.91 0.14 -84.07
N LEU A 34 -23.30 -1.13 -84.22
CA LEU A 34 -22.64 -2.27 -83.56
C LEU A 34 -21.21 -2.41 -84.07
N SER A 35 -21.02 -2.39 -85.39
CA SER A 35 -19.67 -2.43 -85.99
C SER A 35 -18.79 -1.28 -85.49
N HIS A 36 -19.31 -0.05 -85.40
CA HIS A 36 -18.56 1.08 -84.85
C HIS A 36 -18.25 0.92 -83.35
N LYS A 37 -19.15 0.34 -82.54
CA LYS A 37 -18.87 0.06 -81.12
C LYS A 37 -17.82 -1.04 -80.95
N ASP A 38 -17.84 -2.08 -81.78
CA ASP A 38 -16.84 -3.15 -81.77
C ASP A 38 -15.46 -2.65 -82.23
N ILE A 39 -15.42 -1.69 -83.16
CA ILE A 39 -14.17 -1.06 -83.64
C ILE A 39 -13.64 -0.01 -82.65
N ASN A 40 -14.52 0.71 -81.94
CA ASN A 40 -14.14 1.75 -80.98
C ASN A 40 -13.72 1.20 -79.61
N PHE A 41 -13.97 -0.08 -79.32
CA PHE A 41 -13.35 -0.77 -78.19
C PHE A 41 -11.94 -1.22 -78.57
N THR A 42 -11.06 -0.25 -78.82
CA THR A 42 -9.68 -0.51 -79.25
C THR A 42 -8.93 -1.34 -78.20
N GLU A 43 -8.15 -2.32 -78.67
CA GLU A 43 -7.19 -3.16 -77.91
C GLU A 43 -6.43 -2.37 -76.81
N GLU A 44 -6.12 -1.10 -77.10
CA GLU A 44 -5.42 -0.17 -76.22
C GLU A 44 -6.20 0.21 -74.94
N GLU A 45 -7.53 0.33 -74.99
CA GLU A 45 -8.35 0.59 -73.80
C GLU A 45 -8.52 -0.66 -72.95
N PHE A 46 -8.61 -1.84 -73.58
CA PHE A 46 -8.66 -3.13 -72.90
C PHE A 46 -7.34 -3.40 -72.16
N GLN A 47 -6.20 -3.27 -72.82
CA GLN A 47 -4.87 -3.42 -72.18
C GLN A 47 -4.61 -2.36 -71.11
N LYS A 48 -5.10 -1.14 -71.26
CA LYS A 48 -4.98 -0.10 -70.23
C LYS A 48 -5.85 -0.40 -69.00
N HIS A 49 -7.04 -0.94 -69.20
CA HIS A 49 -7.91 -1.36 -68.10
C HIS A 49 -7.36 -2.62 -67.40
N GLU A 50 -6.84 -3.58 -68.16
CA GLU A 50 -6.22 -4.80 -67.66
C GLU A 50 -4.91 -4.51 -66.90
N GLY A 51 -4.07 -3.60 -67.40
CA GLY A 51 -2.86 -3.12 -66.71
C GLY A 51 -3.18 -2.35 -65.42
N LYS A 52 -4.23 -1.52 -65.40
CA LYS A 52 -4.72 -0.86 -64.19
C LYS A 52 -5.29 -1.86 -63.18
N PHE A 53 -6.01 -2.88 -63.65
CA PHE A 53 -6.54 -3.94 -62.80
C PHE A 53 -5.42 -4.81 -62.21
N ALA A 54 -4.42 -5.19 -63.01
CA ALA A 54 -3.26 -5.95 -62.58
C ALA A 54 -2.41 -5.18 -61.56
N THR A 55 -2.20 -3.88 -61.77
CA THR A 55 -1.46 -3.02 -60.83
C THR A 55 -2.23 -2.77 -59.53
N SER A 56 -3.56 -2.57 -59.58
CA SER A 56 -4.42 -2.46 -58.39
C SER A 56 -4.41 -3.76 -57.58
N ASN A 57 -4.64 -4.89 -58.24
CA ASN A 57 -4.59 -6.22 -57.62
C ASN A 57 -3.20 -6.52 -57.02
N SER A 58 -2.11 -6.13 -57.69
CA SER A 58 -0.76 -6.25 -57.14
C SER A 58 -0.56 -5.39 -55.89
N ARG A 59 -1.09 -4.16 -55.88
CA ARG A 59 -1.04 -3.26 -54.71
C ARG A 59 -1.88 -3.81 -53.55
N GLU A 60 -3.07 -4.31 -53.82
CA GLU A 60 -3.94 -4.96 -52.84
C GLU A 60 -3.28 -6.21 -52.25
N ARG A 61 -2.66 -7.05 -53.08
CA ARG A 61 -1.86 -8.20 -52.61
C ARG A 61 -0.70 -7.78 -51.71
N GLN A 62 -0.02 -6.68 -52.03
CA GLN A 62 1.05 -6.15 -51.19
C GLN A 62 0.52 -5.66 -49.84
N VAL A 63 -0.63 -4.97 -49.83
CA VAL A 63 -1.31 -4.55 -48.59
C VAL A 63 -1.73 -5.77 -47.77
N MET A 64 -2.34 -6.78 -48.39
CA MET A 64 -2.73 -8.02 -47.71
C MET A 64 -1.54 -8.77 -47.13
N LYS A 65 -0.40 -8.80 -47.83
CA LYS A 65 0.84 -9.40 -47.31
C LYS A 65 1.34 -8.66 -46.07
N LYS A 66 1.39 -7.32 -46.11
CA LYS A 66 1.78 -6.50 -44.95
C LYS A 66 0.81 -6.67 -43.78
N LEU A 67 -0.50 -6.71 -44.05
CA LEU A 67 -1.51 -6.92 -43.02
C LEU A 67 -1.34 -8.30 -42.38
N LYS A 68 -1.10 -9.35 -43.17
CA LYS A 68 -0.80 -10.69 -42.66
C LYS A 68 0.44 -10.69 -41.78
N GLU A 69 1.53 -10.05 -42.21
CA GLU A 69 2.75 -9.94 -41.41
C GLU A 69 2.52 -9.23 -40.06
N VAL A 70 1.72 -8.16 -40.04
CA VAL A 70 1.36 -7.45 -38.80
C VAL A 70 0.48 -8.33 -37.91
N VAL A 71 -0.51 -9.02 -38.47
CA VAL A 71 -1.39 -9.93 -37.73
C VAL A 71 -0.59 -11.09 -37.13
N ASP A 72 0.32 -11.69 -37.89
CA ASP A 72 1.17 -12.78 -37.40
C ASP A 72 2.09 -12.30 -36.27
N LYS A 73 2.69 -11.10 -36.39
CA LYS A 73 3.47 -10.48 -35.31
C LYS A 73 2.64 -10.22 -34.05
N GLN A 74 1.43 -9.67 -34.20
CA GLN A 74 0.52 -9.42 -33.08
C GLN A 74 0.12 -10.72 -32.38
N ARG A 75 -0.11 -11.80 -33.13
CA ARG A 75 -0.40 -13.12 -32.56
C ARG A 75 0.76 -13.65 -31.73
N ASP A 76 1.98 -13.50 -32.22
CA ASP A 76 3.17 -13.93 -31.48
C ASP A 76 3.44 -13.05 -30.25
N GLU A 77 3.18 -11.74 -30.34
CA GLU A 77 3.24 -10.82 -29.19
C GLU A 77 2.21 -11.19 -28.12
N ILE A 78 0.96 -11.50 -28.52
CA ILE A 78 -0.08 -11.96 -27.58
C ILE A 78 0.38 -13.23 -26.87
N ARG A 79 0.87 -14.24 -27.62
CA ARG A 79 1.39 -15.48 -27.01
C ARG A 79 2.57 -15.25 -26.08
N ALA A 80 3.44 -14.28 -26.40
CA ALA A 80 4.56 -13.93 -25.54
C ALA A 80 4.07 -13.28 -24.23
N LYS A 81 3.13 -12.34 -24.32
CA LYS A 81 2.50 -11.71 -23.15
C LYS A 81 1.71 -12.70 -22.31
N ASP A 82 1.00 -13.65 -22.91
CA ASP A 82 0.29 -14.71 -22.18
C ASP A 82 1.25 -15.58 -21.36
N ARG A 83 2.43 -15.91 -21.91
CA ARG A 83 3.48 -16.63 -21.17
C ARG A 83 4.05 -15.79 -20.03
N GLU A 84 4.31 -14.51 -20.27
CA GLU A 84 4.80 -13.59 -19.24
C GLU A 84 3.79 -13.43 -18.10
N LEU A 85 2.50 -13.28 -18.43
CA LEU A 85 1.41 -13.25 -17.47
C LEU A 85 1.33 -14.54 -16.65
N GLY A 86 1.53 -15.70 -17.28
CA GLY A 86 1.62 -16.99 -16.59
C GLY A 86 2.72 -17.01 -15.53
N LEU A 87 3.95 -16.62 -15.91
CA LEU A 87 5.08 -16.55 -14.97
C LEU A 87 4.83 -15.54 -13.83
N LYS A 88 4.29 -14.36 -14.15
CA LYS A 88 3.92 -13.35 -13.15
C LYS A 88 2.87 -13.88 -12.18
N ASN A 89 1.91 -14.68 -12.66
CA ASN A 89 0.89 -15.28 -11.81
C ASN A 89 1.49 -16.34 -10.88
N GLU A 90 2.41 -17.19 -11.37
CA GLU A 90 3.16 -18.13 -10.55
C GLU A 90 3.96 -17.42 -9.44
N ASP A 91 4.62 -16.30 -9.75
CA ASP A 91 5.34 -15.48 -8.77
C ASP A 91 4.38 -14.91 -7.70
N VAL A 92 3.21 -14.40 -8.11
CA VAL A 92 2.19 -13.89 -7.19
C VAL A 92 1.68 -15.00 -6.27
N GLU A 93 1.42 -16.20 -6.81
CA GLU A 93 1.01 -17.36 -6.01
C GLU A 93 2.09 -17.78 -5.01
N ALA A 94 3.36 -17.78 -5.42
CA ALA A 94 4.49 -18.09 -4.54
C ALA A 94 4.62 -17.07 -3.40
N LEU A 95 4.52 -15.77 -3.71
CA LEU A 95 4.54 -14.70 -2.71
C LEU A 95 3.34 -14.81 -1.75
N GLN A 96 2.16 -15.13 -2.26
CA GLN A 96 0.97 -15.34 -1.44
C GLN A 96 1.15 -16.52 -0.47
N GLN A 97 1.78 -17.60 -0.90
CA GLN A 97 2.13 -18.72 -0.02
C GLN A 97 3.15 -18.31 1.05
N GLN A 98 4.15 -17.52 0.70
CA GLN A 98 5.13 -17.01 1.67
C GLN A 98 4.47 -16.10 2.71
N GLN A 99 3.60 -15.18 2.28
CA GLN A 99 2.83 -14.31 3.16
C GLN A 99 1.99 -15.14 4.15
N ASN A 100 1.29 -16.16 3.65
CA ASN A 100 0.48 -17.05 4.49
C ASN A 100 1.33 -17.82 5.53
N ARG A 101 2.55 -18.25 5.16
CA ARG A 101 3.48 -18.89 6.10
C ARG A 101 3.95 -17.90 7.17
N LEU A 102 4.32 -16.68 6.76
CA LEU A 102 4.75 -15.62 7.68
C LEU A 102 3.63 -15.21 8.64
N MET A 103 2.39 -15.10 8.17
CA MET A 103 1.24 -14.81 9.04
C MET A 103 1.06 -15.88 10.13
N LYS A 104 1.22 -17.17 9.78
CA LYS A 104 1.17 -18.26 10.76
C LYS A 104 2.30 -18.15 11.80
N ILE A 105 3.53 -17.97 11.34
CA ILE A 105 4.70 -17.82 12.23
C ILE A 105 4.52 -16.59 13.14
N ASN A 106 4.04 -15.48 12.61
CA ASN A 106 3.82 -14.26 13.38
C ASN A 106 2.74 -14.46 14.45
N HIS A 107 1.65 -15.14 14.12
CA HIS A 107 0.62 -15.52 15.08
C HIS A 107 1.19 -16.39 16.21
N ASP A 108 1.97 -17.43 15.87
CA ASP A 108 2.59 -18.34 16.84
C ASP A 108 3.58 -17.60 17.76
N LEU A 109 4.38 -16.68 17.19
CA LEU A 109 5.30 -15.86 17.97
C LEU A 109 4.57 -14.91 18.93
N ARG A 110 3.50 -14.24 18.46
CA ARG A 110 2.66 -13.40 19.33
C ARG A 110 2.05 -14.21 20.48
N HIS A 111 1.51 -15.39 20.17
CA HIS A 111 0.97 -16.28 21.20
C HIS A 111 2.05 -16.70 22.21
N ARG A 112 3.25 -17.07 21.73
CA ARG A 112 4.38 -17.43 22.58
C ARG A 112 4.82 -16.27 23.49
N ILE A 113 4.87 -15.04 22.97
CA ILE A 113 5.15 -13.84 23.75
C ILE A 113 4.12 -13.69 24.87
N THR A 114 2.82 -13.77 24.56
CA THR A 114 1.76 -13.69 25.58
C THR A 114 1.91 -14.73 26.68
N VAL A 115 2.22 -15.98 26.34
CA VAL A 115 2.44 -17.06 27.32
C VAL A 115 3.66 -16.78 28.19
N VAL A 116 4.78 -16.39 27.59
CA VAL A 116 6.02 -16.09 28.34
C VAL A 116 5.85 -14.86 29.23
N GLU A 117 5.16 -13.82 28.76
CA GLU A 117 4.82 -12.64 29.56
C GLU A 117 3.95 -13.00 30.76
N ALA A 118 2.94 -13.86 30.57
CA ALA A 118 2.10 -14.33 31.67
C ALA A 118 2.91 -15.14 32.70
N GLN A 119 3.81 -16.01 32.24
CA GLN A 119 4.73 -16.75 33.12
C GLN A 119 5.65 -15.80 33.90
N GLY A 120 6.22 -14.79 33.23
CA GLY A 120 7.06 -13.78 33.88
C GLY A 120 6.32 -13.01 34.96
N LYS A 121 5.07 -12.60 34.72
CA LYS A 121 4.23 -11.93 35.72
C LYS A 121 3.96 -12.83 36.92
N ALA A 122 3.59 -14.08 36.70
CA ALA A 122 3.34 -15.03 37.79
C ALA A 122 4.60 -15.27 38.65
N LEU A 123 5.79 -15.35 38.04
CA LEU A 123 7.04 -15.48 38.78
C LEU A 123 7.37 -14.23 39.60
N ILE A 124 7.10 -13.03 39.06
CA ILE A 124 7.27 -11.78 39.79
C ILE A 124 6.32 -11.73 40.99
N GLU A 125 5.06 -12.10 40.82
CA GLU A 125 4.07 -12.17 41.91
C GLU A 125 4.53 -13.14 43.02
N GLN A 126 4.97 -14.35 42.65
CA GLN A 126 5.51 -15.32 43.62
C GLN A 126 6.75 -14.79 44.36
N LYS A 127 7.66 -14.12 43.64
CA LYS A 127 8.85 -13.50 44.26
C LYS A 127 8.43 -12.45 45.28
N VAL A 128 7.48 -11.58 44.94
CA VAL A 128 6.98 -10.53 45.83
C VAL A 128 6.31 -11.13 47.07
N GLU A 129 5.50 -12.19 46.93
CA GLU A 129 4.89 -12.89 48.06
C GLU A 129 5.93 -13.49 49.01
N LEU A 130 6.96 -14.15 48.46
CA LEU A 130 8.05 -14.72 49.26
C LEU A 130 8.88 -13.65 49.96
N GLU A 131 9.18 -12.53 49.29
CA GLU A 131 9.88 -11.38 49.88
C GLU A 131 9.07 -10.77 51.04
N ALA A 132 7.75 -10.61 50.88
CA ALA A 132 6.87 -10.12 51.95
C ALA A 132 6.80 -11.09 53.15
N TYR A 133 6.75 -12.40 52.88
CA TYR A 133 6.78 -13.41 53.92
C TYR A 133 8.09 -13.39 54.71
N LEU A 134 9.21 -13.31 54.01
CA LEU A 134 10.54 -13.22 54.62
C LEU A 134 10.66 -11.97 55.49
N GLN A 135 10.22 -10.81 54.99
CA GLN A 135 10.23 -9.56 55.76
C GLN A 135 9.38 -9.66 57.04
N THR A 136 8.22 -10.32 56.96
CA THR A 136 7.37 -10.58 58.14
C THR A 136 8.11 -11.43 59.17
N LYS A 137 8.80 -12.49 58.72
CA LYS A 137 9.60 -13.37 59.59
C LYS A 137 10.79 -12.64 60.22
N GLU A 138 11.46 -11.75 59.48
CA GLU A 138 12.54 -10.92 60.02
C GLU A 138 12.04 -9.97 61.11
N GLN A 139 10.87 -9.35 60.93
CA GLN A 139 10.25 -8.51 61.95
C GLN A 139 9.89 -9.30 63.21
N GLU A 140 9.29 -10.49 63.06
CA GLU A 140 9.01 -11.39 64.19
C GLU A 140 10.28 -11.78 64.95
N MET A 141 11.36 -12.14 64.23
CA MET A 141 12.66 -12.44 64.86
C MET A 141 13.26 -11.22 65.56
N GLY A 142 13.14 -10.02 64.98
CA GLY A 142 13.55 -8.77 65.58
C GLY A 142 12.83 -8.50 66.90
N ASN A 143 11.51 -8.69 66.93
CA ASN A 143 10.68 -8.54 68.12
C ASN A 143 11.10 -9.55 69.21
N LEU A 144 11.27 -10.82 68.86
CA LEU A 144 11.72 -11.85 69.81
C LEU A 144 13.12 -11.55 70.38
N ARG A 145 14.06 -11.06 69.55
CA ARG A 145 15.38 -10.62 70.02
C ARG A 145 15.29 -9.46 71.00
N ALA A 146 14.43 -8.48 70.74
CA ALA A 146 14.20 -7.35 71.64
C ALA A 146 13.59 -7.81 72.97
N GLU A 147 12.63 -8.74 72.95
CA GLU A 147 12.06 -9.33 74.17
C GLU A 147 13.09 -10.12 74.98
N LEU A 148 13.93 -10.93 74.32
CA LEU A 148 15.04 -11.63 74.97
C LEU A 148 16.05 -10.67 75.60
N GLY A 149 16.35 -9.54 74.92
CA GLY A 149 17.18 -8.48 75.47
C GLY A 149 16.61 -7.90 76.76
N LYS A 150 15.31 -7.55 76.76
CA LYS A 150 14.60 -7.03 77.95
C LYS A 150 14.57 -8.05 79.10
N LEU A 151 14.36 -9.33 78.80
CA LEU A 151 14.37 -10.39 79.83
C LEU A 151 15.75 -10.58 80.44
N ARG A 152 16.81 -10.53 79.63
CA ARG A 152 18.21 -10.58 80.10
C ARG A 152 18.55 -9.39 81.00
N GLU A 153 18.12 -8.19 80.62
CA GLU A 153 18.35 -6.97 81.40
C GLU A 153 17.66 -7.03 82.76
N LYS A 154 16.42 -7.52 82.82
CA LYS A 154 15.70 -7.75 84.09
C LYS A 154 16.43 -8.74 85.00
N LEU A 155 16.93 -9.84 84.45
CA LEU A 155 17.70 -10.84 85.20
C LEU A 155 19.02 -10.28 85.74
N GLN A 156 19.75 -9.48 84.95
CA GLN A 156 20.97 -8.81 85.42
C GLN A 156 20.70 -7.69 86.44
N GLY A 157 19.56 -7.00 86.33
CA GLY A 157 19.12 -6.01 87.31
C GLY A 157 18.77 -6.64 88.67
N GLU A 158 18.16 -7.83 88.67
CA GLU A 158 17.88 -8.60 89.88
C GLU A 158 19.15 -9.17 90.54
N ASP A 159 20.12 -9.68 89.75
CA ASP A 159 21.42 -10.12 90.26
C ASP A 159 22.27 -8.95 90.80
N SER A 160 22.14 -7.75 90.21
CA SER A 160 22.80 -6.53 90.71
C SER A 160 22.20 -6.01 92.02
N GLN A 161 20.89 -6.23 92.25
CA GLN A 161 20.26 -5.94 93.54
C GLN A 161 20.57 -7.00 94.60
N ALA A 162 20.85 -8.24 94.23
CA ALA A 162 21.28 -9.29 95.16
C ALA A 162 22.76 -9.17 95.59
N SER A 163 23.59 -8.44 94.83
CA SER A 163 25.03 -8.28 95.10
C SER A 163 25.44 -6.91 95.67
N GLN A 164 24.49 -6.06 96.09
CA GLN A 164 24.81 -4.84 96.86
C GLN A 164 24.91 -5.13 98.37
N ASN A 165 26.08 -5.64 98.75
CA ASN A 165 26.69 -5.40 100.06
C ASN A 165 28.21 -5.36 99.82
N GLY A 166 28.75 -4.20 99.40
CA GLY A 166 30.19 -4.00 99.27
C GLY A 166 30.66 -2.89 98.32
N GLU A 167 30.70 -1.66 98.84
CA GLU A 167 31.64 -0.55 98.55
C GLU A 167 31.58 0.26 97.23
N GLU A 168 31.93 1.56 97.39
CA GLU A 168 31.71 2.80 96.58
C GLU A 168 32.49 2.83 95.24
N GLU A 169 32.23 3.65 94.20
CA GLU A 169 32.40 5.12 94.12
C GLU A 169 32.07 5.65 92.68
N LYS A 170 31.55 6.90 92.61
CA LYS A 170 31.71 7.97 91.58
C LYS A 170 31.03 7.98 90.19
N ALA A 171 30.26 9.07 90.01
CA ALA A 171 30.20 10.04 88.90
C ALA A 171 28.94 10.06 87.98
N GLU A 172 28.16 11.15 88.11
CA GLU A 172 27.16 11.73 87.18
C GLU A 172 27.79 12.32 85.89
N PRO A 173 27.06 12.98 84.95
CA PRO A 173 25.71 12.77 84.37
C PRO A 173 25.72 12.87 82.81
N ASN A 174 24.53 12.90 82.19
CA ASN A 174 24.21 13.55 80.90
C ASN A 174 24.33 12.72 79.61
N ASN A 175 23.18 12.52 78.93
CA ASN A 175 23.01 12.66 77.47
C ASN A 175 21.52 12.45 77.12
N GLU A 176 20.75 13.54 77.13
CA GLU A 176 19.43 13.64 76.48
C GLU A 176 19.55 13.71 74.94
N ASP A 177 20.33 12.83 74.33
CA ASP A 177 20.37 12.71 72.86
C ASP A 177 19.44 11.58 72.41
N CYS A 178 18.14 11.78 72.62
CA CYS A 178 17.09 10.92 72.05
C CYS A 178 16.22 11.68 71.03
N LEU A 179 16.80 12.70 70.38
CA LEU A 179 16.29 13.19 69.10
C LEU A 179 16.70 12.19 68.01
N SER A 180 15.71 11.40 67.61
CA SER A 180 15.72 10.36 66.59
C SER A 180 16.73 10.61 65.47
N GLU A 181 17.59 9.61 65.24
CA GLU A 181 18.53 9.51 64.11
C GLU A 181 17.83 9.72 62.74
N ALA A 182 16.50 9.52 62.70
CA ALA A 182 15.62 9.81 61.58
C ALA A 182 15.50 11.29 61.20
N GLU A 183 15.68 12.23 62.14
CA GLU A 183 15.53 13.68 61.90
C GLU A 183 16.85 14.34 61.46
N LYS A 184 18.00 13.75 61.82
CA LYS A 184 19.33 14.20 61.35
C LYS A 184 19.65 13.78 59.90
N MET A 185 19.02 12.72 59.39
CA MET A 185 19.11 12.35 57.97
C MET A 185 18.37 13.34 57.03
N ALA A 186 17.59 14.28 57.57
CA ALA A 186 16.78 15.21 56.80
C ALA A 186 17.52 16.50 56.33
N MET A 187 18.76 16.75 56.76
CA MET A 187 19.45 18.03 56.50
C MET A 187 20.78 17.96 55.72
N ASP A 188 21.09 16.87 55.02
CA ASP A 188 22.17 16.92 54.00
C ASP A 188 21.59 17.09 52.60
N LEU A 189 21.33 18.36 52.24
CA LEU A 189 20.84 18.76 50.92
C LEU A 189 21.93 18.64 49.82
N LYS A 190 23.18 18.29 50.15
CA LYS A 190 24.33 18.27 49.22
C LYS A 190 24.92 16.88 48.94
N ASP A 191 24.40 15.81 49.53
CA ASP A 191 24.86 14.44 49.25
C ASP A 191 24.58 14.04 47.77
N PRO A 192 25.62 13.78 46.96
CA PRO A 192 25.47 13.35 45.56
C PRO A 192 24.75 12.01 45.39
N ASN A 193 24.79 11.14 46.40
CA ASN A 193 24.21 9.80 46.39
C ASN A 193 22.80 9.75 47.01
N ARG A 194 22.29 10.88 47.51
CA ARG A 194 20.93 10.97 48.02
C ARG A 194 19.93 10.70 46.88
N PRO A 195 18.96 9.78 47.07
CA PRO A 195 17.90 9.56 46.10
C PRO A 195 17.18 10.89 45.83
N ARG A 196 17.30 11.39 44.60
CA ARG A 196 16.69 12.66 44.17
C ARG A 196 15.17 12.56 44.07
N PHE A 197 14.68 11.35 43.95
CA PHE A 197 13.28 11.00 43.82
C PHE A 197 12.88 10.05 44.94
N THR A 198 11.67 10.23 45.44
CA THR A 198 11.00 9.26 46.29
C THR A 198 10.67 7.99 45.49
N LEU A 199 10.51 6.86 46.17
CA LEU A 199 10.07 5.61 45.54
C LEU A 199 8.73 5.75 44.80
N GLN A 200 7.85 6.64 45.29
CA GLN A 200 6.57 6.92 44.67
C GLN A 200 6.75 7.68 43.36
N GLU A 201 7.54 8.75 43.35
CA GLU A 201 7.87 9.49 42.12
C GLU A 201 8.54 8.59 41.08
N LEU A 202 9.41 7.66 41.50
CA LEU A 202 10.02 6.71 40.59
C LEU A 202 8.99 5.75 39.97
N ARG A 203 8.01 5.27 40.75
CA ARG A 203 6.90 4.46 40.21
C ARG A 203 6.05 5.25 39.24
N ASP A 204 5.72 6.49 39.57
CA ASP A 204 4.87 7.34 38.74
C ASP A 204 5.57 7.65 37.41
N VAL A 205 6.86 8.00 37.43
CA VAL A 205 7.67 8.20 36.22
C VAL A 205 7.78 6.92 35.40
N LEU A 206 7.94 5.75 36.04
CA LEU A 206 7.98 4.47 35.33
C LEU A 206 6.64 4.13 34.68
N HIS A 207 5.53 4.41 35.36
CA HIS A 207 4.19 4.23 34.83
C HIS A 207 3.93 5.16 33.64
N GLU A 208 4.21 6.46 33.80
CA GLU A 208 4.05 7.45 32.74
C GLU A 208 4.94 7.13 31.52
N ARG A 209 6.19 6.71 31.75
CA ARG A 209 7.08 6.23 30.68
C ARG A 209 6.50 5.03 29.96
N ASN A 210 5.89 4.07 30.66
CA ASN A 210 5.27 2.90 30.04
C ASN A 210 4.01 3.25 29.24
N GLU A 211 3.20 4.19 29.74
CA GLU A 211 2.04 4.71 29.01
C GLU A 211 2.47 5.45 27.74
N LEU A 212 3.45 6.36 27.86
CA LEU A 212 3.99 7.09 26.72
C LEU A 212 4.61 6.16 25.69
N LYS A 213 5.34 5.13 26.13
CA LYS A 213 5.89 4.10 25.23
C LYS A 213 4.80 3.39 24.44
N SER A 214 3.70 3.02 25.10
CA SER A 214 2.54 2.41 24.43
C SER A 214 1.87 3.37 23.44
N ARG A 215 1.69 4.65 23.79
CA ARG A 215 1.11 5.66 22.88
C ARG A 215 2.01 5.93 21.67
N VAL A 216 3.31 6.05 21.88
CA VAL A 216 4.29 6.25 20.79
C VAL A 216 4.27 5.06 19.84
N PHE A 217 4.19 3.83 20.37
CA PHE A 217 4.08 2.63 19.54
C PHE A 217 2.81 2.65 18.66
N LEU A 218 1.64 2.95 19.24
CA LEU A 218 0.39 3.04 18.48
C LEU A 218 0.43 4.15 17.41
N LEU A 219 0.97 5.32 17.74
CA LEU A 219 1.10 6.42 16.79
C LEU A 219 2.09 6.09 15.66
N GLN A 220 3.16 5.35 15.96
CA GLN A 220 4.08 4.87 14.93
C GLN A 220 3.40 3.88 13.98
N GLU A 221 2.56 2.97 14.50
CA GLU A 221 1.77 2.05 13.68
C GLU A 221 0.76 2.80 12.80
N GLU A 222 0.06 3.79 13.35
CA GLU A 222 -0.88 4.64 12.61
C GLU A 222 -0.18 5.45 11.51
N LEU A 223 0.98 6.04 11.80
CA LEU A 223 1.80 6.74 10.79
C LEU A 223 2.29 5.80 9.69
N LEU A 224 2.68 4.57 10.03
CA LEU A 224 3.07 3.56 9.05
C LEU A 224 1.88 3.14 8.17
N TYR A 225 0.69 3.03 8.76
CA TYR A 225 -0.54 2.74 8.04
C TYR A 225 -0.85 3.83 7.01
N TYR A 226 -0.90 5.10 7.40
CA TYR A 226 -1.20 6.18 6.45
C TYR A 226 -0.10 6.39 5.41
N LYS A 227 1.18 6.22 5.77
CA LYS A 227 2.27 6.29 4.79
C LYS A 227 2.18 5.17 3.74
N SER A 228 1.70 4.00 4.14
CA SER A 228 1.47 2.89 3.23
C SER A 228 0.23 3.14 2.35
N GLU A 229 -0.84 3.69 2.93
CA GLU A 229 -2.07 4.08 2.23
C GLU A 229 -1.81 5.20 1.20
N GLU A 230 -0.97 6.19 1.51
CA GLU A 230 -0.57 7.27 0.60
C GLU A 230 0.28 6.73 -0.57
N MET A 231 1.19 5.78 -0.31
CA MET A 231 1.92 5.08 -1.38
C MET A 231 1.01 4.19 -2.24
N GLU A 232 -0.01 3.56 -1.64
CA GLU A 232 -1.01 2.78 -2.39
C GLU A 232 -1.94 3.67 -3.23
N GLU A 233 -2.30 4.87 -2.75
CA GLU A 233 -3.05 5.85 -3.54
C GLU A 233 -2.21 6.45 -4.68
N GLU A 234 -0.93 6.75 -4.45
CA GLU A 234 -0.04 7.33 -5.47
C GLU A 234 0.36 6.30 -6.55
N THR A 235 0.46 5.01 -6.18
CA THR A 235 0.68 3.91 -7.14
C THR A 235 -0.59 3.49 -7.89
N ARG A 236 -1.78 3.95 -7.47
CA ARG A 236 -3.03 3.85 -8.22
C ARG A 236 -3.08 4.88 -9.35
N SER A 237 -2.22 4.70 -10.34
CA SER A 237 -2.36 5.37 -11.64
C SER A 237 -3.75 5.09 -12.24
N PRO A 238 -4.36 6.06 -12.95
CA PRO A 238 -5.74 5.93 -13.41
C PRO A 238 -5.84 4.80 -14.44
N GLN A 239 -6.67 3.79 -14.15
CA GLN A 239 -6.96 2.74 -15.11
C GLN A 239 -7.44 3.33 -16.44
N PRO A 240 -6.93 2.86 -17.60
CA PRO A 240 -7.53 3.18 -18.88
C PRO A 240 -8.87 2.42 -18.97
N THR A 241 -9.98 3.17 -18.99
CA THR A 241 -11.28 2.60 -19.32
C THR A 241 -11.26 2.00 -20.73
N PRO A 242 -11.90 0.84 -20.97
CA PRO A 242 -12.01 0.27 -22.30
C PRO A 242 -12.86 1.20 -23.17
N ILE A 243 -12.22 1.78 -24.19
CA ILE A 243 -12.86 2.65 -25.19
C ILE A 243 -13.79 1.77 -26.05
N ILE A 244 -15.05 1.67 -25.65
CA ILE A 244 -16.13 1.29 -26.56
C ILE A 244 -16.52 2.57 -27.29
N GLN A 245 -16.13 2.69 -28.56
CA GLN A 245 -16.52 3.80 -29.43
C GLN A 245 -18.02 3.75 -29.74
N PRO A 246 -18.81 4.81 -29.48
CA PRO A 246 -20.06 5.02 -30.19
C PRO A 246 -19.83 6.01 -31.34
N LYS A 247 -20.35 5.64 -32.51
CA LYS A 247 -20.53 6.44 -33.74
C LYS A 247 -20.70 7.96 -33.50
N PRO A 248 -20.16 8.82 -34.39
CA PRO A 248 -20.34 10.26 -34.26
C PRO A 248 -21.78 10.63 -34.64
N SER A 249 -22.59 11.10 -33.68
CA SER A 249 -23.76 11.91 -33.98
C SER A 249 -23.51 13.34 -33.51
N THR A 250 -23.66 14.27 -34.44
CA THR A 250 -23.58 15.72 -34.22
C THR A 250 -24.77 16.15 -33.36
N GLN A 251 -24.52 16.45 -32.08
CA GLN A 251 -25.47 17.12 -31.19
C GLN A 251 -24.78 18.35 -30.58
N PRO A 252 -25.42 19.53 -30.58
CA PRO A 252 -24.81 20.76 -30.07
C PRO A 252 -24.56 20.64 -28.56
N GLU A 253 -23.39 21.10 -28.10
CA GLU A 253 -22.98 20.99 -26.71
C GLU A 253 -23.99 21.64 -25.75
N SER A 254 -24.57 20.81 -24.88
CA SER A 254 -25.46 21.23 -23.78
C SER A 254 -24.78 22.29 -22.90
N GLY A 255 -25.53 23.36 -22.57
CA GLY A 255 -25.04 24.52 -21.82
C GLY A 255 -24.38 24.20 -20.46
N ILE A 256 -24.68 23.03 -19.91
CA ILE A 256 -24.06 22.53 -18.67
C ILE A 256 -22.58 22.17 -18.87
N LYS A 257 -22.17 21.67 -20.05
CA LYS A 257 -20.75 21.41 -20.34
C LYS A 257 -19.94 22.71 -20.42
N ARG A 258 -20.56 23.80 -20.88
CA ARG A 258 -19.93 25.13 -20.87
C ARG A 258 -19.68 25.63 -19.45
N LEU A 259 -20.66 25.46 -18.55
CA LEU A 259 -20.53 25.82 -17.14
C LEU A 259 -19.34 25.11 -16.46
N PHE A 260 -19.16 23.80 -16.67
CA PHE A 260 -18.05 23.07 -16.07
C PHE A 260 -16.67 23.37 -16.70
N SER A 261 -16.63 23.82 -17.97
CA SER A 261 -15.39 24.26 -18.60
C SER A 261 -14.81 25.54 -17.98
N PHE A 262 -15.68 26.42 -17.47
CA PHE A 262 -15.28 27.66 -16.79
C PHE A 262 -14.56 27.35 -15.47
N PHE A 263 -15.12 26.47 -14.63
CA PHE A 263 -14.49 26.06 -13.37
C PHE A 263 -13.18 25.29 -13.56
N SER A 264 -13.05 24.55 -14.66
CA SER A 264 -11.85 23.76 -14.96
C SER A 264 -10.66 24.62 -15.41
N ARG A 265 -10.91 25.80 -16.01
CA ARG A 265 -9.84 26.73 -16.40
C ARG A 265 -9.25 27.49 -15.21
N ASP A 266 -10.06 27.80 -14.20
CA ASP A 266 -9.58 28.49 -12.99
C ASP A 266 -8.72 27.58 -12.09
N LYS A 267 -9.02 26.28 -12.02
CA LYS A 267 -8.21 25.32 -11.25
C LYS A 267 -6.77 25.20 -11.77
N LYS A 268 -6.55 25.33 -13.09
CA LYS A 268 -5.20 25.33 -13.68
C LYS A 268 -4.41 26.61 -13.41
N ARG A 269 -5.08 27.74 -13.20
CA ARG A 269 -4.44 29.04 -12.93
C ARG A 269 -3.91 29.13 -11.48
N MET A 270 -4.58 28.50 -10.52
CA MET A 270 -4.14 28.45 -9.11
C MET A 270 -2.91 27.56 -8.90
N GLN A 271 -2.81 26.41 -9.58
CA GLN A 271 -1.65 25.49 -9.45
C GLN A 271 -0.36 26.07 -10.05
N ALA A 272 -0.44 26.93 -11.06
CA ALA A 272 0.74 27.56 -11.65
C ALA A 272 1.40 28.61 -10.74
N SER A 273 0.65 29.17 -9.77
CA SER A 273 1.14 30.24 -8.89
C SER A 273 1.78 29.75 -7.58
N GLN A 274 1.68 28.46 -7.25
CA GLN A 274 2.29 27.87 -6.05
C GLN A 274 3.64 27.18 -6.28
N LYS A 275 4.08 27.01 -7.53
CA LYS A 275 5.33 26.30 -7.87
C LYS A 275 6.63 27.10 -7.66
N ASN A 276 6.60 28.27 -7.02
CA ASN A 276 7.77 29.15 -6.92
C ASN A 276 8.20 29.49 -5.48
N VAL A 277 8.07 28.56 -4.54
CA VAL A 277 8.72 28.66 -3.23
C VAL A 277 9.68 27.47 -3.07
N HIS A 278 10.95 27.75 -3.34
CA HIS A 278 12.09 26.89 -3.10
C HIS A 278 12.28 26.75 -1.57
N PHE A 279 11.95 25.58 -1.01
CA PHE A 279 12.34 25.22 0.35
C PHE A 279 13.54 24.27 0.27
N GLN A 280 14.62 24.74 0.87
CA GLN A 280 15.98 24.26 0.81
C GLN A 280 16.13 22.88 1.47
N GLU A 281 16.88 22.01 0.81
CA GLU A 281 17.35 20.71 1.32
C GLU A 281 18.17 20.90 2.60
N THR A 282 17.67 20.43 3.74
CA THR A 282 18.48 20.17 4.95
C THR A 282 17.83 19.08 5.81
N PHE A 283 17.55 17.91 5.24
CA PHE A 283 17.00 16.78 5.99
C PHE A 283 17.62 15.41 5.65
N GLY A 284 18.63 15.39 4.78
CA GLY A 284 19.26 14.15 4.29
C GLY A 284 20.37 13.57 5.18
N GLU A 285 20.78 14.25 6.26
CA GLU A 285 22.02 13.87 6.98
C GLU A 285 21.79 13.05 8.25
N TRP A 286 20.53 12.83 8.68
CA TRP A 286 20.22 12.08 9.91
C TRP A 286 19.91 10.59 9.68
N SER A 287 19.74 10.14 8.44
CA SER A 287 19.33 8.75 8.14
C SER A 287 20.47 7.73 8.09
N HIS A 288 21.73 8.14 8.25
CA HIS A 288 22.89 7.26 8.06
C HIS A 288 23.71 6.97 9.32
N SER A 289 23.32 7.46 10.50
CA SER A 289 23.98 7.08 11.76
C SER A 289 23.30 5.87 12.37
N ASN A 290 23.50 4.70 11.75
CA ASN A 290 23.15 3.40 12.30
C ASN A 290 24.08 3.11 13.50
N ARG A 291 23.68 3.59 14.68
CA ARG A 291 24.41 3.44 15.96
C ARG A 291 23.70 2.52 16.95
N ASP A 292 22.67 1.82 16.50
CA ASP A 292 21.83 0.93 17.32
C ASP A 292 22.30 -0.55 17.32
N ASP A 293 23.18 -0.95 16.40
CA ASP A 293 23.69 -2.34 16.38
C ASP A 293 24.62 -2.65 17.57
N SER A 294 25.36 -1.66 18.09
CA SER A 294 26.31 -1.89 19.19
C SER A 294 25.65 -2.16 20.55
N TYR A 295 24.40 -1.72 20.75
CA TYR A 295 23.67 -1.95 22.01
C TYR A 295 23.00 -3.33 22.06
N MET A 296 22.64 -3.90 20.91
CA MET A 296 22.07 -5.25 20.85
C MET A 296 23.13 -6.34 21.07
N GLU A 297 24.36 -6.13 20.58
CA GLU A 297 25.45 -7.11 20.72
C GLU A 297 25.94 -7.22 22.18
N GLN A 298 26.04 -6.09 22.89
CA GLN A 298 26.47 -6.07 24.30
C GLN A 298 25.41 -6.66 25.26
N ALA A 299 24.13 -6.59 24.90
CA ALA A 299 23.04 -7.22 25.67
C ALA A 299 22.99 -8.74 25.49
N GLN A 300 23.47 -9.26 24.34
CA GLN A 300 23.56 -10.71 24.10
C GLN A 300 24.77 -11.35 24.77
N GLU A 301 25.92 -10.66 24.87
CA GLU A 301 27.10 -11.16 25.62
C GLU A 301 26.85 -11.26 27.14
N ALA A 302 26.08 -10.33 27.72
CA ALA A 302 25.78 -10.34 29.16
C ALA A 302 24.86 -11.50 29.59
N LEU A 303 24.09 -12.07 28.65
CA LEU A 303 23.19 -13.22 28.89
C LEU A 303 23.90 -14.58 28.81
N GLN A 304 25.16 -14.63 28.37
CA GLN A 304 25.91 -15.87 28.21
C GLN A 304 26.74 -16.25 29.47
N HIS A 305 26.76 -15.36 30.47
CA HIS A 305 27.51 -15.51 31.72
C HIS A 305 26.63 -15.57 32.99
N LEU A 306 25.32 -15.81 32.84
CA LEU A 306 24.36 -16.15 33.91
C LEU A 306 23.83 -17.57 33.71
#